data_AF-A0AAV9INU4-F1
#
_entry.id   AF-A0AAV9INU4-F1
#
_cell.length_a   1.000
_cell.length_b   1.000
_cell.length_c   1.000
_cell.angle_alpha   90.00
_cell.angle_beta   90.00
_cell.angle_gamma   90.00
#
_symmetry.space_group_name_H-M   'P 1'
#
loop_
_entity.id
_entity.type
_entity.pdbx_description
1 polymer ?
#
loop_
_entity_poly.entity_id
_entity_poly.type
_entity_poly.pdbx_seq_one_letter_code
_entity_poly.pdbx_strand_id
1 'polypeptide(L)'
;MWRVGNIYKSRYSLLQQRLQSSLPQQQSSSPETTSTTSSHPGIQTSVDDKAALVRRLLAAKEQSGKTFDQIAAECGLTNAYTAQLFFSQAQLKPHTAPKLKQAVPAISDQDLLALQRFPLRSFHPNILQDPTVYRFYEAVTHYGEALKALVNEKCGDGIMSAIDMYVSVDKIKGRHGEDRIVVKLNGKFLPQVEGKAEDDTSSLSS
;
A
#
# COMPACT_ATOMS: atom_id res chain seq x y z
N MET A 1 -10.13 10.04 -33.11
CA MET A 1 -9.93 8.61 -32.82
C MET A 1 -8.42 8.38 -32.65
N TRP A 2 -7.89 8.51 -31.43
CA TRP A 2 -6.45 8.46 -31.16
C TRP A 2 -6.10 7.21 -30.33
N ARG A 3 -5.25 6.34 -30.90
CA ARG A 3 -4.69 5.14 -30.25
C ARG A 3 -3.44 5.56 -29.46
N VAL A 4 -3.56 5.58 -28.13
CA VAL A 4 -2.41 5.71 -27.21
C VAL A 4 -2.47 4.55 -26.22
N GLY A 5 -2.09 3.35 -26.67
CA GLY A 5 -2.17 2.12 -25.85
C GLY A 5 -0.98 1.18 -25.93
N ASN A 6 -0.07 1.34 -26.90
CA ASN A 6 0.92 0.30 -27.20
C ASN A 6 2.38 0.62 -26.80
N ILE A 7 2.69 1.83 -26.33
CA ILE A 7 4.08 2.19 -26.02
C ILE A 7 4.50 1.74 -24.60
N TYR A 8 3.56 1.66 -23.65
CA TYR A 8 3.87 1.28 -22.26
C TYR A 8 4.04 -0.24 -22.05
N LYS A 9 3.39 -1.09 -22.86
CA LYS A 9 3.46 -2.57 -22.72
C LYS A 9 4.84 -3.15 -23.09
N SER A 10 5.59 -2.51 -24.00
CA SER A 10 6.85 -3.05 -24.52
C SER A 10 8.06 -2.78 -23.63
N ARG A 11 8.12 -1.63 -22.95
CA ARG A 11 9.32 -1.23 -22.16
C ARG A 11 9.44 -1.96 -20.82
N TYR A 12 8.33 -2.31 -20.18
CA TYR A 12 8.33 -3.02 -18.90
C TYR A 12 8.83 -4.46 -19.04
N SER A 13 8.48 -5.14 -20.13
CA SER A 13 8.92 -6.52 -20.42
C SER A 13 10.42 -6.61 -20.69
N LEU A 14 10.99 -5.66 -21.46
CA LEU A 14 12.42 -5.66 -21.80
C LEU A 14 13.33 -5.30 -20.62
N LEU A 15 12.83 -4.51 -19.66
CA LEU A 15 13.54 -4.18 -18.42
C LEU A 15 13.64 -5.39 -17.47
N GLN A 16 12.60 -6.22 -17.38
CA GLN A 16 12.63 -7.42 -16.53
C GLN A 16 13.58 -8.50 -17.08
N GLN A 17 13.66 -8.65 -18.41
CA GLN A 17 14.53 -9.64 -19.04
C GLN A 17 16.02 -9.34 -18.90
N ARG A 18 16.41 -8.06 -18.86
CA ARG A 18 17.81 -7.64 -18.67
C ARG A 18 18.29 -7.71 -17.22
N LEU A 19 17.39 -7.61 -16.25
CA LEU A 19 17.75 -7.69 -14.83
C LEU A 19 17.99 -9.13 -14.36
N GLN A 20 17.42 -10.13 -15.04
CA GLN A 20 17.62 -11.55 -14.69
C GLN A 20 18.94 -12.14 -15.20
N SER A 21 19.58 -11.54 -16.21
CA SER A 21 20.78 -12.11 -16.85
C SER A 21 22.12 -11.62 -16.29
N SER A 22 22.15 -10.79 -15.24
CA SER A 22 23.37 -10.08 -14.82
C SER A 22 23.70 -10.15 -13.33
N LEU A 23 23.29 -11.21 -12.61
CA LEU A 23 23.70 -11.42 -11.22
C LEU A 23 24.77 -12.53 -11.12
N PRO A 24 25.95 -12.26 -10.53
CA PRO A 24 26.94 -13.29 -10.23
C PRO A 24 26.44 -14.23 -9.13
N GLN A 25 26.64 -15.55 -9.29
CA GLN A 25 26.42 -16.52 -8.22
C GLN A 25 27.55 -16.40 -7.17
N GLN A 26 27.24 -15.87 -5.99
CA GLN A 26 28.12 -15.98 -4.82
C GLN A 26 27.71 -17.20 -4.00
N GLN A 27 28.60 -18.19 -3.92
CA GLN A 27 28.53 -19.28 -2.95
C GLN A 27 29.06 -18.78 -1.60
N SER A 28 28.19 -18.78 -0.57
CA SER A 28 28.60 -18.56 0.82
C SER A 28 28.30 -19.81 1.65
N SER A 29 29.35 -20.52 2.06
CA SER A 29 29.29 -21.60 3.03
C SER A 29 29.33 -21.03 4.45
N SER A 30 28.35 -21.35 5.29
CA SER A 30 28.39 -21.16 6.74
C SER A 30 27.62 -22.30 7.44
N PRO A 31 28.02 -22.68 8.66
CA PRO A 31 27.79 -24.02 9.20
C PRO A 31 26.41 -24.21 9.84
N GLU A 32 25.87 -25.41 9.71
CA GLU A 32 24.60 -25.85 10.30
C GLU A 32 24.62 -25.75 11.83
N THR A 33 23.74 -24.94 12.39
CA THR A 33 23.34 -25.01 13.80
C THR A 33 21.90 -25.54 13.84
N THR A 34 21.73 -26.74 14.37
CA THR A 34 20.43 -27.40 14.54
C THR A 34 19.65 -26.72 15.65
N SER A 35 18.75 -25.80 15.29
CA SER A 35 17.71 -25.29 16.18
C SER A 35 16.39 -26.01 15.90
N THR A 36 15.93 -26.79 16.87
CA THR A 36 14.66 -27.51 16.87
C THR A 36 13.49 -26.52 16.76
N THR A 37 12.92 -26.35 15.57
CA THR A 37 11.70 -25.56 15.35
C THR A 37 10.46 -26.35 15.75
N SER A 38 9.77 -25.87 16.77
CA SER A 38 8.38 -26.22 17.06
C SER A 38 7.49 -25.69 15.92
N SER A 39 6.84 -26.59 15.20
CA SER A 39 5.98 -26.28 14.06
C SER A 39 4.59 -25.82 14.54
N HIS A 40 4.41 -24.52 14.70
CA HIS A 40 3.07 -23.93 14.56
C HIS A 40 2.78 -23.75 13.06
N PRO A 41 1.68 -24.28 12.50
CA PRO A 41 1.33 -24.11 11.10
C PRO A 41 0.69 -22.73 10.88
N GLY A 42 1.47 -21.67 11.11
CA GLY A 42 1.15 -20.34 10.61
C GLY A 42 1.57 -20.28 9.15
N ILE A 43 0.62 -20.28 8.22
CA ILE A 43 0.91 -20.05 6.80
C ILE A 43 1.47 -18.62 6.67
N GLN A 44 2.79 -18.47 6.75
CA GLN A 44 3.49 -17.24 6.43
C GLN A 44 3.35 -17.02 4.93
N THR A 45 2.61 -15.98 4.54
CA THR A 45 2.53 -15.57 3.14
C THR A 45 3.90 -15.04 2.72
N SER A 46 4.55 -15.71 1.76
CA SER A 46 5.86 -15.28 1.28
C SER A 46 5.75 -14.00 0.42
N VAL A 47 6.88 -13.33 0.18
CA VAL A 47 6.96 -12.18 -0.74
C VAL A 47 6.56 -12.60 -2.17
N ASP A 48 6.91 -13.82 -2.57
CA ASP A 48 6.61 -14.35 -3.90
C ASP A 48 5.11 -14.66 -4.06
N ASP A 49 4.47 -15.21 -3.02
CA ASP A 49 3.02 -15.44 -3.00
C ASP A 49 2.26 -14.12 -3.11
N LYS A 50 2.71 -13.09 -2.39
CA LYS A 50 2.15 -11.74 -2.49
C LYS A 50 2.29 -11.19 -3.90
N ALA A 51 3.47 -11.31 -4.51
CA ALA A 51 3.69 -10.82 -5.88
C ALA A 51 2.79 -11.55 -6.89
N ALA A 52 2.59 -12.87 -6.73
CA ALA A 52 1.69 -13.65 -7.56
C ALA A 52 0.23 -13.23 -7.40
N LEU A 53 -0.23 -13.01 -6.17
CA LEU A 53 -1.57 -12.49 -5.88
C LEU A 53 -1.79 -11.13 -6.53
N VAL A 54 -0.88 -10.19 -6.33
CA VAL A 54 -0.96 -8.83 -6.90
C VAL A 54 -1.05 -8.88 -8.43
N ARG A 55 -0.28 -9.73 -9.10
CA ARG A 55 -0.38 -9.90 -10.57
C ARG A 55 -1.77 -10.35 -11.01
N ARG A 56 -2.37 -11.33 -10.32
CA ARG A 56 -3.73 -11.82 -10.65
C ARG A 56 -4.78 -10.74 -10.40
N LEU A 57 -4.68 -10.01 -9.29
CA LEU A 57 -5.61 -8.91 -8.97
C LEU A 57 -5.56 -7.80 -10.01
N LEU A 58 -4.37 -7.35 -10.39
CA LEU A 58 -4.20 -6.31 -11.40
C LEU A 58 -4.67 -6.76 -12.79
N ALA A 59 -4.47 -8.03 -13.16
CA ALA A 59 -5.00 -8.60 -14.39
C ALA A 59 -6.54 -8.63 -14.39
N ALA A 60 -7.16 -9.05 -13.29
CA ALA A 60 -8.61 -9.03 -13.13
C ALA A 60 -9.17 -7.60 -13.21
N LYS A 61 -8.47 -6.62 -12.61
CA LYS A 61 -8.81 -5.20 -12.78
C LYS A 61 -8.72 -4.77 -14.24
N GLU A 62 -7.63 -5.06 -14.93
CA GLU A 62 -7.47 -4.70 -16.36
C GLU A 62 -8.61 -5.31 -17.19
N GLN A 63 -8.97 -6.57 -16.94
CA GLN A 63 -10.07 -7.25 -17.63
C GLN A 63 -11.43 -6.59 -17.38
N SER A 64 -11.67 -6.02 -16.19
CA SER A 64 -12.92 -5.29 -15.92
C SER A 64 -13.08 -4.00 -16.72
N GLY A 65 -11.99 -3.45 -17.27
CA GLY A 65 -11.98 -2.15 -17.95
C GLY A 65 -12.19 -0.94 -17.02
N LYS A 66 -12.24 -1.14 -15.70
CA LYS A 66 -12.55 -0.08 -14.72
C LYS A 66 -11.30 0.61 -14.15
N THR A 67 -11.43 1.90 -13.84
CA THR A 67 -10.44 2.64 -13.05
C THR A 67 -10.55 2.28 -11.56
N PHE A 68 -9.54 2.67 -10.77
CA PHE A 68 -9.65 2.51 -9.31
C PHE A 68 -10.77 3.36 -8.72
N ASP A 69 -11.05 4.55 -9.28
CA ASP A 69 -12.16 5.40 -8.83
C ASP A 69 -13.52 4.75 -9.06
N GLN A 70 -13.73 4.11 -10.21
CA GLN A 70 -14.97 3.40 -10.52
C GLN A 70 -15.19 2.23 -9.56
N ILE A 71 -14.15 1.40 -9.35
CA ILE A 71 -14.23 0.28 -8.40
C ILE A 71 -14.46 0.79 -6.98
N ALA A 72 -13.77 1.87 -6.58
CA ALA A 72 -13.93 2.47 -5.26
C ALA A 72 -15.35 2.98 -5.02
N ALA A 73 -15.96 3.64 -6.01
CA ALA A 73 -17.34 4.10 -5.95
C ALA A 73 -18.33 2.93 -5.79
N GLU A 74 -18.17 1.85 -6.57
CA GLU A 74 -19.02 0.64 -6.47
C GLU A 74 -18.85 -0.08 -5.11
N CYS A 75 -17.65 -0.07 -4.53
CA CYS A 75 -17.38 -0.66 -3.22
C CYS A 75 -17.76 0.25 -2.03
N GLY A 76 -17.89 1.56 -2.23
CA GLY A 76 -18.01 2.54 -1.14
C GLY A 76 -16.70 2.73 -0.36
N LEU A 77 -15.56 2.75 -1.06
CA LEU A 77 -14.22 2.89 -0.50
C LEU A 77 -13.53 4.15 -1.07
N THR A 78 -12.43 4.60 -0.48
CA THR A 78 -11.57 5.61 -1.13
C THR A 78 -10.75 4.99 -2.25
N ASN A 79 -10.38 5.79 -3.26
CA ASN A 79 -9.61 5.29 -4.40
C ASN A 79 -8.23 4.73 -3.99
N ALA A 80 -7.56 5.35 -3.02
CA ALA A 80 -6.28 4.88 -2.51
C ALA A 80 -6.43 3.56 -1.73
N TYR A 81 -7.46 3.41 -0.90
CA TYR A 81 -7.71 2.15 -0.18
C TYR A 81 -8.04 1.02 -1.16
N THR A 82 -8.88 1.28 -2.15
CA THR A 82 -9.15 0.33 -3.23
C THR A 82 -7.85 -0.06 -3.94
N ALA A 83 -7.00 0.88 -4.35
CA ALA A 83 -5.71 0.56 -4.95
C ALA A 83 -4.84 -0.31 -4.01
N GLN A 84 -4.79 -0.01 -2.72
CA GLN A 84 -4.06 -0.82 -1.74
C GLN A 84 -4.56 -2.26 -1.64
N LEU A 85 -5.85 -2.53 -1.84
CA LEU A 85 -6.38 -3.91 -1.93
C LEU A 85 -5.73 -4.66 -3.11
N PHE A 86 -5.68 -4.04 -4.29
CA PHE A 86 -5.09 -4.67 -5.48
C PHE A 86 -3.57 -4.87 -5.37
N PHE A 87 -2.90 -4.09 -4.52
CA PHE A 87 -1.49 -4.27 -4.16
C PHE A 87 -1.27 -5.13 -2.91
N SER A 88 -2.32 -5.74 -2.35
CA SER A 88 -2.27 -6.55 -1.13
C SER A 88 -1.58 -5.82 0.05
N GLN A 89 -1.85 -4.53 0.20
CA GLN A 89 -1.38 -3.67 1.31
C GLN A 89 -2.48 -3.38 2.34
N ALA A 90 -3.74 -3.61 1.96
CA ALA A 90 -4.91 -3.47 2.82
C ALA A 90 -5.68 -4.79 2.89
N GLN A 91 -6.39 -4.98 4.00
CA GLN A 91 -7.26 -6.14 4.19
C GLN A 91 -8.66 -5.81 3.66
N LEU A 92 -9.19 -6.66 2.79
CA LEU A 92 -10.59 -6.61 2.40
C LEU A 92 -11.46 -7.02 3.59
N LYS A 93 -12.45 -6.20 3.94
CA LYS A 93 -13.40 -6.55 5.01
C LYS A 93 -14.52 -7.45 4.47
N PRO A 94 -15.02 -8.42 5.26
CA PRO A 94 -16.03 -9.38 4.80
C PRO A 94 -17.28 -8.72 4.19
N HIS A 95 -17.76 -7.63 4.79
CA HIS A 95 -18.94 -6.91 4.30
C HIS A 95 -18.73 -6.20 2.95
N THR A 96 -17.47 -5.93 2.57
CA THR A 96 -17.13 -5.27 1.30
C THR A 96 -16.80 -6.27 0.19
N ALA A 97 -16.48 -7.53 0.54
CA ALA A 97 -16.08 -8.55 -0.42
C ALA A 97 -17.12 -8.82 -1.53
N PRO A 98 -18.45 -8.90 -1.25
CA PRO A 98 -19.45 -9.08 -2.29
C PRO A 98 -19.45 -7.93 -3.32
N LYS A 99 -19.29 -6.69 -2.86
CA LYS A 99 -19.22 -5.51 -3.75
C LYS A 99 -17.98 -5.54 -4.62
N LEU A 100 -16.83 -5.92 -4.08
CA LEU A 100 -15.60 -6.04 -4.87
C LEU A 100 -15.72 -7.15 -5.93
N LYS A 101 -16.31 -8.30 -5.59
CA LYS A 101 -16.59 -9.38 -6.54
C LYS A 101 -17.51 -8.92 -7.66
N GLN A 102 -18.56 -8.18 -7.33
CA GLN A 102 -19.48 -7.61 -8.33
C GLN A 102 -18.77 -6.58 -9.22
N ALA A 103 -17.94 -5.72 -8.63
CA ALA A 103 -17.21 -4.68 -9.36
C ALA A 103 -16.16 -5.26 -10.31
N VAL A 104 -15.48 -6.35 -9.90
CA VAL A 104 -14.43 -7.03 -10.67
C VAL A 104 -14.69 -8.54 -10.68
N PRO A 105 -15.59 -9.04 -11.55
CA PRO A 105 -16.03 -10.44 -11.56
C PRO A 105 -14.92 -11.47 -11.77
N ALA A 106 -13.84 -11.04 -12.44
CA ALA A 106 -12.68 -11.87 -12.77
C ALA A 106 -11.77 -12.18 -11.57
N ILE A 107 -11.94 -11.52 -10.41
CA ILE A 107 -11.19 -11.91 -9.20
C ILE A 107 -11.70 -13.28 -8.75
N SER A 108 -10.81 -14.26 -8.58
CA SER A 108 -11.19 -15.58 -8.11
C SER A 108 -11.66 -15.56 -6.65
N ASP A 109 -12.48 -16.53 -6.26
CA ASP A 109 -12.94 -16.62 -4.86
C ASP A 109 -11.76 -16.90 -3.91
N GLN A 110 -10.74 -17.63 -4.37
CA GLN A 110 -9.49 -17.83 -3.63
C GLN A 110 -8.73 -16.51 -3.41
N ASP A 111 -8.64 -15.64 -4.42
CA ASP A 111 -7.98 -14.34 -4.28
C ASP A 111 -8.77 -13.40 -3.37
N LEU A 112 -10.11 -13.43 -3.40
CA LEU A 112 -10.95 -12.70 -2.45
C LEU A 112 -10.76 -13.18 -1.01
N LEU A 113 -10.64 -14.49 -0.79
CA LEU A 113 -10.32 -15.05 0.52
C LEU A 113 -8.91 -14.65 0.97
N ALA A 114 -7.95 -14.61 0.05
CA ALA A 114 -6.59 -14.15 0.34
C ALA A 114 -6.57 -12.68 0.78
N LEU A 115 -7.33 -11.80 0.12
CA LEU A 115 -7.46 -10.39 0.48
C LEU A 115 -8.08 -10.16 1.88
N GLN A 116 -8.84 -11.13 2.40
CA GLN A 116 -9.43 -11.04 3.74
C GLN A 116 -8.46 -11.43 4.86
N ARG A 117 -7.28 -11.97 4.54
CA ARG A 117 -6.23 -12.27 5.53
C ARG A 117 -5.46 -11.00 5.92
N PHE A 118 -4.76 -11.04 7.05
CA PHE A 118 -3.90 -9.93 7.44
C PHE A 118 -2.74 -9.79 6.43
N PRO A 119 -2.58 -8.62 5.77
CA PRO A 119 -1.57 -8.47 4.75
C PRO A 119 -0.19 -8.31 5.38
N LEU A 120 0.81 -8.98 4.80
CA LEU A 120 2.20 -8.58 4.98
C LEU A 120 2.41 -7.27 4.20
N ARG A 121 2.33 -6.14 4.90
CA ARG A 121 2.58 -4.83 4.29
C ARG A 121 4.05 -4.66 3.98
N SER A 122 4.36 -4.30 2.75
CA SER A 122 5.74 -4.17 2.25
C SER A 122 5.75 -3.39 0.95
N PHE A 123 6.87 -2.79 0.58
CA PHE A 123 7.03 -2.08 -0.68
C PHE A 123 8.28 -2.58 -1.41
N HIS A 124 8.35 -2.32 -2.71
CA HIS A 124 9.51 -2.69 -3.50
C HIS A 124 10.73 -1.86 -3.04
N PRO A 125 11.90 -2.44 -2.73
CA PRO A 125 13.04 -1.69 -2.19
C PRO A 125 13.47 -0.51 -3.06
N ASN A 126 13.37 -0.65 -4.39
CA ASN A 126 13.73 0.39 -5.36
C ASN A 126 12.57 1.35 -5.69
N ILE A 127 11.49 1.38 -4.93
CA ILE A 127 10.30 2.21 -5.28
C ILE A 127 10.63 3.71 -5.34
N LEU A 128 11.62 4.17 -4.57
CA LEU A 128 12.09 5.56 -4.60
C LEU A 128 12.88 5.92 -5.86
N GLN A 129 13.24 4.95 -6.71
CA GLN A 129 13.80 5.21 -8.03
C GLN A 129 12.70 5.63 -9.03
N ASP A 130 11.42 5.36 -8.73
CA ASP A 130 10.31 5.84 -9.54
C ASP A 130 10.10 7.34 -9.29
N PRO A 131 10.15 8.19 -10.34
CA PRO A 131 10.00 9.63 -10.17
C PRO A 131 8.65 10.04 -9.58
N THR A 132 7.57 9.31 -9.85
CA THR A 132 6.24 9.65 -9.31
C THR A 132 6.24 9.49 -7.81
N VAL A 133 6.78 8.38 -7.30
CA VAL A 133 6.86 8.11 -5.85
C VAL A 133 7.88 9.02 -5.17
N TYR A 134 9.03 9.27 -5.81
CA TYR A 134 10.07 10.13 -5.25
C TYR A 134 9.57 11.54 -4.93
N ARG A 135 8.67 12.12 -5.74
CA ARG A 135 8.11 13.46 -5.46
C ARG A 135 7.26 13.52 -4.20
N PHE A 136 6.62 12.43 -3.80
CA PHE A 136 5.92 12.38 -2.50
C PHE A 136 6.91 12.37 -1.34
N TYR A 137 7.99 11.57 -1.45
CA TYR A 137 9.06 11.57 -0.46
C TYR A 137 9.70 12.96 -0.34
N GLU A 138 10.05 13.57 -1.47
CA GLU A 138 10.63 14.91 -1.55
C GLU A 138 9.71 15.99 -0.96
N ALA A 139 8.40 15.92 -1.20
CA ALA A 139 7.44 16.84 -0.60
C ALA A 139 7.41 16.69 0.93
N VAL A 140 7.37 15.46 1.45
CA VAL A 140 7.36 15.21 2.89
C VAL A 140 8.66 15.68 3.55
N THR A 141 9.82 15.44 2.92
CA THR A 141 11.10 15.85 3.51
C THR A 141 11.31 17.36 3.48
N HIS A 142 10.91 18.06 2.42
CA HIS A 142 11.02 19.52 2.36
C HIS A 142 10.02 20.25 3.26
N TYR A 143 8.77 19.77 3.35
CA TYR A 143 7.75 20.40 4.19
C TYR A 143 7.71 19.87 5.61
N GLY A 144 8.54 18.89 5.98
CA GLY A 144 8.44 18.14 7.23
C GLY A 144 8.43 19.01 8.49
N GLU A 145 9.37 19.94 8.62
CA GLU A 145 9.44 20.86 9.77
C GLU A 145 8.24 21.81 9.82
N ALA A 146 7.82 22.35 8.67
CA ALA A 146 6.67 23.23 8.58
C ALA A 146 5.35 22.50 8.94
N LEU A 147 5.16 21.28 8.41
CA LEU A 147 3.99 20.45 8.71
C LEU A 147 3.96 20.08 10.20
N LYS A 148 5.09 19.71 10.79
CA LYS A 148 5.21 19.45 12.23
C LYS A 148 4.81 20.67 13.05
N ALA A 149 5.35 21.85 12.74
CA ALA A 149 5.02 23.08 13.45
C ALA A 149 3.53 23.40 13.35
N LEU A 150 2.94 23.32 12.16
CA LEU A 150 1.51 23.58 11.95
C LEU A 150 0.59 22.59 12.68
N VAL A 151 0.96 21.31 12.75
CA VAL A 151 0.21 20.32 13.55
C VAL A 151 0.28 20.69 15.03
N ASN A 152 1.46 21.03 15.53
CA ASN A 152 1.65 21.39 16.94
C ASN A 152 0.89 22.67 17.32
N GLU A 153 0.90 23.69 16.47
CA GLU A 153 0.13 24.92 16.69
C GLU A 153 -1.38 24.67 16.74
N LYS A 154 -1.88 23.74 15.92
CA LYS A 154 -3.32 23.47 15.79
C LYS A 154 -3.85 22.46 16.81
N CYS A 155 -3.04 21.48 17.19
CA CYS A 155 -3.49 20.31 17.93
C CYS A 155 -2.69 20.05 19.22
N GLY A 156 -1.57 20.72 19.44
CA GLY A 156 -0.63 20.42 20.53
C GLY A 156 0.35 19.31 20.20
N ASP A 157 1.07 18.80 21.21
CA ASP A 157 2.07 17.74 21.03
C ASP A 157 1.41 16.39 20.71
N GLY A 158 1.80 15.78 19.59
CA GLY A 158 1.17 14.58 19.07
C GLY A 158 1.56 14.27 17.63
N ILE A 159 0.84 13.33 17.03
CA ILE A 159 1.04 12.89 15.65
C ILE A 159 -0.28 12.73 14.88
N MET A 160 -0.21 12.84 13.56
CA MET A 160 -1.26 12.36 12.68
C MET A 160 -1.07 10.85 12.43
N SER A 161 -2.08 10.04 12.78
CA SER A 161 -2.07 8.59 12.57
C SER A 161 -1.98 8.23 11.09
N ALA A 162 -1.14 7.24 10.76
CA ALA A 162 -1.11 6.59 9.44
C ALA A 162 -1.92 5.27 9.37
N ILE A 163 -2.61 4.91 10.46
CA ILE A 163 -3.46 3.71 10.56
C ILE A 163 -4.93 4.10 10.48
N ASP A 164 -5.34 5.06 11.31
CA ASP A 164 -6.66 5.68 11.25
C ASP A 164 -6.55 6.90 10.32
N MET A 165 -6.45 6.61 9.03
CA MET A 165 -6.23 7.58 7.97
C MET A 165 -7.06 7.26 6.73
N TYR A 166 -7.63 8.30 6.14
CA TYR A 166 -8.23 8.28 4.82
C TYR A 166 -7.30 8.98 3.82
N VAL A 167 -7.08 8.33 2.67
CA VAL A 167 -6.28 8.88 1.58
C VAL A 167 -7.11 8.92 0.30
N SER A 168 -7.05 10.03 -0.43
CA SER A 168 -7.53 10.14 -1.80
C SER A 168 -6.54 10.88 -2.70
N VAL A 169 -6.57 10.55 -3.99
CA VAL A 169 -5.82 11.24 -5.04
C VAL A 169 -6.78 11.64 -6.15
N ASP A 170 -6.86 12.94 -6.44
CA ASP A 170 -7.79 13.50 -7.40
C ASP A 170 -7.06 14.39 -8.41
N LYS A 171 -7.59 14.49 -9.63
CA LYS A 171 -7.12 15.44 -10.63
C LYS A 171 -8.05 16.65 -10.69
N ILE A 172 -7.48 17.84 -10.59
CA ILE A 172 -8.20 19.11 -10.72
C ILE A 172 -7.58 19.97 -11.82
N LYS A 173 -8.27 21.05 -12.20
CA LYS A 173 -7.71 22.09 -13.07
C LYS A 173 -7.15 23.24 -12.24
N GLY A 174 -5.93 23.64 -12.53
CA GLY A 174 -5.30 24.83 -11.97
C GLY A 174 -5.81 26.11 -12.60
N ARG A 175 -5.35 27.24 -12.06
CA ARG A 175 -5.76 28.58 -12.51
C ARG A 175 -5.45 28.83 -13.99
N HIS A 176 -4.42 28.18 -14.53
CA HIS A 176 -4.01 28.33 -15.92
C HIS A 176 -4.49 27.16 -16.81
N GLY A 177 -5.44 26.34 -16.31
CA GLY A 177 -5.99 25.19 -17.02
C GLY A 177 -5.10 23.94 -17.01
N GLU A 178 -3.95 24.01 -16.34
CA GLU A 178 -3.06 22.86 -16.17
C GLU A 178 -3.70 21.78 -15.30
N ASP A 179 -3.39 20.51 -15.56
CA ASP A 179 -3.78 19.43 -14.67
C ASP A 179 -2.97 19.51 -13.38
N ARG A 180 -3.65 19.47 -12.23
CA ARG A 180 -3.03 19.39 -10.91
C ARG A 180 -3.49 18.14 -10.19
N ILE A 181 -2.60 17.55 -9.40
CA ILE A 181 -2.94 16.42 -8.53
C ILE A 181 -3.18 16.95 -7.12
N VAL A 182 -4.32 16.60 -6.55
CA VAL A 182 -4.66 16.85 -5.15
C VAL A 182 -4.54 15.54 -4.41
N VAL A 183 -3.77 15.56 -3.33
CA VAL A 183 -3.60 14.43 -2.43
C VAL A 183 -4.18 14.86 -1.09
N LYS A 184 -5.15 14.11 -0.58
CA LYS A 184 -5.74 14.37 0.74
C LYS A 184 -5.28 13.29 1.70
N LEU A 185 -4.63 13.72 2.79
CA LEU A 185 -4.27 12.88 3.93
C LEU A 185 -5.10 13.34 5.12
N ASN A 186 -6.09 12.54 5.51
CA ASN A 186 -6.96 12.82 6.64
C ASN A 186 -6.74 11.76 7.72
N GLY A 187 -5.80 12.02 8.62
CA GLY A 187 -5.46 11.12 9.71
C GLY A 187 -5.96 11.63 11.06
N LYS A 188 -6.36 10.70 11.93
CA LYS A 188 -6.72 11.00 13.32
C LYS A 188 -5.52 11.56 14.08
N PHE A 189 -5.72 12.64 14.83
CA PHE A 189 -4.70 13.16 15.75
C PHE A 189 -4.60 12.28 17.00
N LEU A 190 -3.37 11.96 17.38
CA LEU A 190 -3.04 11.20 18.59
C LEU A 190 -2.13 12.07 19.47
N PRO A 191 -2.64 12.61 20.59
CA PRO A 191 -1.82 13.41 21.50
C PRO A 191 -0.78 12.53 22.20
N GLN A 192 0.38 13.12 22.50
CA GLN A 192 1.31 12.49 23.45
C GLN A 192 0.72 12.57 24.86
N VAL A 193 0.96 11.53 25.63
CA VAL A 193 0.54 11.46 27.03
C VAL A 193 1.75 11.62 27.95
N GLU A 194 1.58 12.38 29.02
CA GLU A 194 2.57 12.42 30.09
C GLU A 194 2.58 11.04 30.78
N GLY A 195 3.74 10.40 30.81
CA GLY A 195 3.91 9.08 31.44
C GLY A 195 3.92 9.19 32.96
N LYS A 196 2.74 9.27 33.55
CA LYS A 196 2.56 9.30 35.01
C LYS A 196 2.60 7.87 35.57
N ALA A 197 3.42 7.66 36.60
CA ALA A 197 3.60 6.34 37.19
C ALA A 197 2.30 5.79 37.79
N GLU A 198 1.45 6.66 38.32
CA GLU A 198 0.12 6.30 38.84
C GLU A 198 -0.85 5.81 37.75
N ASP A 199 -0.64 6.20 36.49
CA ASP A 199 -1.47 5.78 35.35
C ASP A 199 -0.93 4.48 34.71
N ASP A 200 0.25 3.98 35.11
CA ASP A 200 0.82 2.73 34.62
C ASP A 200 0.18 1.51 35.30
N THR A 201 -0.91 1.04 34.70
CA THR A 201 -1.65 -0.15 35.17
C THR A 201 -0.90 -1.46 34.98
N SER A 202 0.28 -1.48 34.34
CA SER A 202 1.08 -2.71 34.20
C SER A 202 1.64 -3.20 35.55
N SER A 203 1.77 -2.28 36.51
CA SER A 203 2.25 -2.54 37.86
C SER A 203 1.17 -3.05 38.83
N LEU A 204 -0.11 -2.99 38.44
CA LEU A 204 -1.26 -3.36 39.30
C LEU A 204 -1.59 -4.86 39.31
N SER A 205 -0.70 -5.72 38.83
CA SER A 205 -0.85 -7.17 38.95
C SER A 205 -0.53 -7.63 40.39
N SER A 206 -1.57 -7.83 41.20
CA SER A 206 -1.62 -8.73 42.36
C SER A 206 -2.74 -9.74 42.14
#